data_AF-A0A7X6KZG1-F1
#
_entry.id   AF-A0A7X6KZG1-F1
#
_cell.length_a   1.000
_cell.length_b   1.000
_cell.length_c   1.000
_cell.angle_alpha   90.00
_cell.angle_beta   90.00
_cell.angle_gamma   90.00
#
_symmetry.space_group_name_H-M   'P 1'
#
loop_
_entity.id
_entity.type
_entity.pdbx_description
1 polymer ?
#
loop_
_entity_poly.entity_id
_entity_poly.type
_entity_poly.pdbx_seq_one_letter_code
_entity_poly.pdbx_strand_id
1 'polypeptide(L)'
;MSNDIPRYDRRAASRVLAHLVQPGSHSALAPAPPPRRFEFTCAELRPEPDSHLTYSQRLYLERFMRPCRADQVTSATHRMAWTDSDGIPNTGHFRAGGLGPSVPIAMRETVLALWHQLDADPAFAARIAALGPGEHAVLAGTTTDHDPRDIFRVGIEAAGRVLAQHALLAAQTPYRDAAEFAEGLRASGIFAAVATRWFWELQASTYRRGMIPVTLVAQPDGTVRYSAETVATLRAMKDATIADAHAVMERATTVEGLTVAEAIAKYHDDLDLISRQYALLPAGSHPACLAATPHQLDSGHVSILPSLVDRFVATFTEIVGRIEVAEVSAELDEASADRAATAEDQVFYVPDMTCKHCVRTIGGVLESMDIRVVEIDLDSKRVVAEFRSPRNRARAFEAIRDGGYNPVAERPDGATRASVTEASEAAV
;
A
#
# COMPACT_ATOMS: atom_id res chain seq x y z
N MET A 1 8.49 21.75 -32.63
CA MET A 1 8.97 20.57 -31.86
C MET A 1 8.50 20.79 -30.43
N SER A 2 7.38 20.15 -30.06
CA SER A 2 6.70 20.41 -28.78
C SER A 2 7.52 19.84 -27.65
N ASN A 3 7.71 20.65 -26.62
CA ASN A 3 8.52 20.42 -25.44
C ASN A 3 7.72 19.60 -24.42
N ASP A 4 7.22 18.41 -24.81
CA ASP A 4 6.40 17.52 -23.98
C ASP A 4 7.27 16.77 -22.94
N ILE A 5 8.05 17.51 -22.17
CA ILE A 5 8.57 17.00 -20.91
C ILE A 5 7.39 17.08 -19.93
N PRO A 6 6.93 15.97 -19.35
CA PRO A 6 5.95 16.01 -18.27
C PRO A 6 6.46 16.98 -17.21
N ARG A 7 5.65 17.99 -16.86
CA ARG A 7 6.09 19.09 -15.98
C ARG A 7 6.29 18.57 -14.56
N TYR A 8 7.45 17.99 -14.31
CA TYR A 8 7.85 17.49 -13.01
C TYR A 8 8.12 18.68 -12.07
N ASP A 9 7.13 18.99 -11.24
CA ASP A 9 7.20 20.11 -10.30
C ASP A 9 6.49 19.72 -9.00
N ARG A 10 7.28 19.21 -8.07
CA ARG A 10 6.81 18.74 -6.75
C ARG A 10 6.14 19.84 -5.95
N ARG A 11 6.64 21.07 -6.03
CA ARG A 11 6.10 22.17 -5.25
C ARG A 11 4.77 22.62 -5.82
N ALA A 12 4.64 22.68 -7.15
CA ALA A 12 3.37 22.96 -7.80
C ALA A 12 2.36 21.83 -7.54
N ALA A 13 2.73 20.56 -7.69
CA ALA A 13 1.85 19.43 -7.42
C ALA A 13 1.33 19.44 -5.97
N SER A 14 2.23 19.65 -4.99
CA SER A 14 1.86 19.78 -3.58
C SER A 14 0.90 20.96 -3.34
N ARG A 15 1.08 22.09 -4.03
CA ARG A 15 0.18 23.24 -3.94
C ARG A 15 -1.19 22.97 -4.53
N VAL A 16 -1.26 22.29 -5.68
CA VAL A 16 -2.52 21.86 -6.29
C VAL A 16 -3.30 20.98 -5.31
N LEU A 17 -2.63 19.97 -4.72
CA LEU A 17 -3.26 19.10 -3.72
C LEU A 17 -3.72 19.89 -2.48
N ALA A 18 -2.94 20.86 -2.00
CA ALA A 18 -3.33 21.69 -0.86
C ALA A 18 -4.58 22.56 -1.16
N HIS A 19 -4.73 23.03 -2.40
CA HIS A 19 -5.92 23.77 -2.83
C HIS A 19 -7.19 22.90 -2.84
N LEU A 20 -7.05 21.58 -2.96
CA LEU A 20 -8.19 20.66 -2.96
C LEU A 20 -8.72 20.33 -1.54
N VAL A 21 -7.95 20.59 -0.47
CA VAL A 21 -8.32 20.27 0.92
C VAL A 21 -8.54 21.50 1.81
N GLN A 22 -8.96 22.63 1.24
CA GLN A 22 -9.11 23.89 1.99
C GLN A 22 -9.97 23.76 3.26
N PRO A 23 -9.73 24.60 4.29
CA PRO A 23 -10.35 24.47 5.61
C PRO A 23 -11.88 24.31 5.57
N GLY A 24 -12.42 23.37 6.34
CA GLY A 24 -13.86 23.04 6.38
C GLY A 24 -14.30 21.89 5.47
N SER A 25 -13.43 21.44 4.55
CA SER A 25 -13.70 20.33 3.60
C SER A 25 -13.93 18.96 4.26
N HIS A 26 -13.62 18.78 5.54
CA HIS A 26 -13.64 17.46 6.20
C HIS A 26 -14.13 17.51 7.66
N SER A 27 -14.91 18.54 8.03
CA SER A 27 -15.17 18.88 9.44
C SER A 27 -16.12 17.94 10.19
N ALA A 28 -16.93 17.13 9.50
CA ALA A 28 -17.77 16.13 10.16
C ALA A 28 -17.10 14.75 10.07
N LEU A 29 -16.89 14.11 11.22
CA LEU A 29 -16.70 12.66 11.26
C LEU A 29 -17.98 12.04 10.68
N ALA A 30 -17.84 11.08 9.75
CA ALA A 30 -19.01 10.33 9.32
C ALA A 30 -19.63 9.61 10.52
N PRO A 31 -20.93 9.27 10.44
CA PRO A 31 -21.53 8.38 11.42
C PRO A 31 -20.68 7.13 11.57
N ALA A 32 -20.48 6.73 12.81
CA ALA A 32 -19.78 5.51 13.14
C ALA A 32 -20.38 4.32 12.38
N PRO A 33 -19.54 3.45 11.79
CA PRO A 33 -20.06 2.23 11.20
C PRO A 33 -20.74 1.37 12.28
N PRO A 34 -21.74 0.54 11.89
CA PRO A 34 -22.34 -0.42 12.80
C PRO A 34 -21.28 -1.43 13.27
N PRO A 35 -21.42 -1.99 14.49
CA PRO A 35 -20.56 -3.10 14.91
C PRO A 35 -20.57 -4.24 13.91
N ARG A 36 -19.41 -4.80 13.61
CA ARG A 36 -19.25 -5.81 12.57
C ARG A 36 -18.26 -6.88 12.97
N ARG A 37 -18.59 -8.13 12.65
CA ARG A 37 -17.68 -9.27 12.78
C ARG A 37 -16.98 -9.51 11.44
N PHE A 38 -15.67 -9.75 11.52
CA PHE A 38 -14.83 -10.13 10.39
C PHE A 38 -14.22 -11.50 10.64
N GLU A 39 -14.39 -12.38 9.66
CA GLU A 39 -13.74 -13.67 9.64
C GLU A 39 -12.46 -13.56 8.82
N PHE A 40 -11.38 -14.17 9.32
CA PHE A 40 -10.10 -14.19 8.62
C PHE A 40 -9.47 -15.57 8.70
N THR A 41 -8.67 -15.88 7.70
CA THR A 41 -7.80 -17.06 7.69
C THR A 41 -6.36 -16.58 7.86
N CYS A 42 -5.51 -17.40 8.46
CA CYS A 42 -4.09 -17.06 8.54
C CYS A 42 -3.18 -18.27 8.32
N ALA A 43 -1.94 -17.98 7.97
CA ALA A 43 -0.88 -18.96 7.81
C ALA A 43 0.40 -18.41 8.41
N GLU A 44 1.10 -19.24 9.17
CA GLU A 44 2.44 -18.93 9.66
C GLU A 44 3.41 -18.68 8.50
N LEU A 45 4.17 -17.59 8.59
CA LEU A 45 5.31 -17.36 7.72
C LEU A 45 6.44 -18.30 8.12
N ARG A 46 7.08 -18.92 7.12
CA ARG A 46 8.20 -19.84 7.32
C ARG A 46 9.52 -19.13 7.01
N PRO A 47 10.34 -18.81 8.02
CA PRO A 47 11.68 -18.27 7.80
C PRO A 47 12.58 -19.30 7.08
N GLU A 48 13.64 -18.80 6.44
CA GLU A 48 14.72 -19.67 5.99
C GLU A 48 15.47 -20.30 7.19
N PRO A 49 16.10 -21.48 7.00
CA PRO A 49 17.01 -22.02 8.01
C PRO A 49 18.04 -20.98 8.45
N ASP A 50 18.30 -20.90 9.76
CA ASP A 50 19.24 -19.97 10.39
C ASP A 50 18.95 -18.46 10.16
N SER A 51 17.69 -18.11 9.80
CA SER A 51 17.23 -16.74 9.58
C SER A 51 15.87 -16.49 10.24
N HIS A 52 15.56 -15.24 10.58
CA HIS A 52 14.20 -14.81 10.96
C HIS A 52 13.41 -14.24 9.78
N LEU A 53 14.04 -14.12 8.61
CA LEU A 53 13.41 -13.66 7.37
C LEU A 53 13.00 -14.84 6.50
N THR A 54 11.89 -14.68 5.77
CA THR A 54 11.55 -15.59 4.67
C THR A 54 12.48 -15.36 3.47
N TYR A 55 12.52 -16.32 2.54
CA TYR A 55 13.29 -16.21 1.30
C TYR A 55 12.98 -14.91 0.53
N SER A 56 11.70 -14.59 0.36
CA SER A 56 11.27 -13.39 -0.36
C SER A 56 11.62 -12.09 0.36
N GLN A 57 11.61 -12.08 1.70
CA GLN A 57 12.04 -10.95 2.50
C GLN A 57 13.56 -10.73 2.40
N ARG A 58 14.36 -11.80 2.49
CA ARG A 58 15.82 -11.73 2.34
C ARG A 58 16.23 -11.24 0.96
N LEU A 59 15.65 -11.78 -0.11
CA LEU A 59 15.92 -11.30 -1.47
C LEU A 59 15.60 -9.81 -1.65
N TYR A 60 14.48 -9.36 -1.09
CA TYR A 60 14.11 -7.95 -1.16
C TYR A 60 15.10 -7.07 -0.38
N LEU A 61 15.50 -7.49 0.82
CA LEU A 61 16.50 -6.82 1.64
C LEU A 61 17.83 -6.64 0.87
N GLU A 62 18.37 -7.73 0.34
CA GLU A 62 19.66 -7.76 -0.36
C GLU A 62 19.65 -6.89 -1.63
N ARG A 63 18.52 -6.84 -2.33
CA ARG A 63 18.40 -6.14 -3.62
C ARG A 63 18.07 -4.66 -3.47
N PHE A 64 17.15 -4.30 -2.58
CA PHE A 64 16.51 -2.98 -2.59
C PHE A 64 16.66 -2.18 -1.30
N MET A 65 17.19 -2.78 -0.23
CA MET A 65 17.25 -2.12 1.08
C MET A 65 18.67 -1.84 1.53
N ARG A 66 19.68 -1.96 0.67
CA ARG A 66 21.07 -1.66 1.04
C ARG A 66 21.19 -0.20 1.52
N PRO A 67 21.92 0.08 2.63
CA PRO A 67 22.79 -0.82 3.40
C PRO A 67 22.12 -1.51 4.61
N CYS A 68 20.79 -1.58 4.67
CA CYS A 68 20.07 -2.25 5.76
C CYS A 68 20.49 -3.72 5.90
N ARG A 69 20.66 -4.15 7.15
CA ARG A 69 21.05 -5.51 7.52
C ARG A 69 19.84 -6.29 8.04
N ALA A 70 19.94 -7.61 8.01
CA ALA A 70 18.85 -8.49 8.42
C ALA A 70 18.43 -8.25 9.89
N ASP A 71 19.36 -8.00 10.80
CA ASP A 71 19.10 -7.74 12.22
C ASP A 71 18.29 -6.45 12.47
N GLN A 72 18.26 -5.55 11.50
CA GLN A 72 17.52 -4.29 11.56
C GLN A 72 16.07 -4.43 11.04
N VAL A 73 15.71 -5.60 10.53
CA VAL A 73 14.37 -5.88 9.99
C VAL A 73 13.57 -6.73 10.95
N THR A 74 12.36 -6.27 11.29
CA THR A 74 11.37 -7.10 11.95
C THR A 74 10.48 -7.76 10.91
N SER A 75 10.31 -9.09 11.02
CA SER A 75 9.38 -9.88 10.21
C SER A 75 8.09 -10.16 10.96
N ALA A 76 6.97 -10.15 10.23
CA ALA A 76 5.71 -10.69 10.69
C ALA A 76 5.85 -12.20 10.95
N THR A 77 4.96 -12.77 11.77
CA THR A 77 4.92 -14.22 11.96
C THR A 77 3.80 -14.88 11.19
N HIS A 78 2.78 -14.11 10.79
CA HIS A 78 1.62 -14.63 10.06
C HIS A 78 1.27 -13.72 8.89
N ARG A 79 0.80 -14.36 7.82
CA ARG A 79 0.01 -13.72 6.77
C ARG A 79 -1.45 -14.05 7.01
N MET A 80 -2.34 -13.09 6.75
CA MET A 80 -3.79 -13.26 6.86
C MET A 80 -4.51 -12.86 5.58
N ALA A 81 -5.70 -13.42 5.39
CA ALA A 81 -6.65 -13.03 4.35
C ALA A 81 -8.06 -12.89 4.95
N TRP A 82 -8.80 -11.89 4.48
CA TRP A 82 -10.19 -11.61 4.88
C TRP A 82 -10.93 -10.89 3.75
N THR A 83 -12.24 -10.74 3.89
CA THR A 83 -13.06 -9.89 3.02
C THR A 83 -13.49 -8.64 3.79
N ASP A 84 -13.28 -7.45 3.22
CA ASP A 84 -13.63 -6.17 3.86
C ASP A 84 -15.12 -5.83 3.77
N SER A 85 -15.51 -4.68 4.31
CA SER A 85 -16.91 -4.29 4.36
C SER A 85 -17.57 -4.07 3.01
N ASP A 86 -16.80 -3.78 1.97
CA ASP A 86 -17.24 -3.60 0.58
C ASP A 86 -17.23 -4.91 -0.21
N GLY A 87 -16.91 -6.05 0.42
CA GLY A 87 -16.86 -7.36 -0.24
C GLY A 87 -15.58 -7.56 -1.06
N ILE A 88 -14.53 -6.78 -0.77
CA ILE A 88 -13.25 -6.84 -1.47
C ILE A 88 -12.29 -7.76 -0.68
N PRO A 89 -11.64 -8.73 -1.35
CA PRO A 89 -10.60 -9.55 -0.73
C PRO A 89 -9.41 -8.71 -0.26
N ASN A 90 -8.89 -9.02 0.91
CA ASN A 90 -7.77 -8.35 1.55
C ASN A 90 -6.71 -9.36 2.00
N THR A 91 -5.46 -8.93 1.99
CA THR A 91 -4.35 -9.65 2.63
C THR A 91 -3.56 -8.70 3.51
N GLY A 92 -2.93 -9.26 4.52
CA GLY A 92 -2.16 -8.50 5.49
C GLY A 92 -1.20 -9.38 6.27
N HIS A 93 -0.47 -8.75 7.17
CA HIS A 93 0.51 -9.42 8.01
C HIS A 93 0.35 -8.96 9.45
N PHE A 94 0.58 -9.88 10.38
CA PHE A 94 0.63 -9.55 11.80
C PHE A 94 1.70 -10.38 12.51
N ARG A 95 2.02 -9.96 13.73
CA ARG A 95 2.93 -10.68 14.62
C ARG A 95 2.14 -11.28 15.77
N ALA A 96 2.31 -12.59 15.97
CA ALA A 96 1.82 -13.30 17.14
C ALA A 96 2.43 -12.70 18.42
N GLY A 97 1.62 -12.56 19.46
CA GLY A 97 2.00 -11.86 20.69
C GLY A 97 2.15 -10.34 20.55
N GLY A 98 1.74 -9.75 19.40
CA GLY A 98 1.56 -8.31 19.23
C GLY A 98 0.08 -7.92 19.30
N LEU A 99 -0.31 -6.86 18.59
CA LEU A 99 -1.70 -6.39 18.51
C LEU A 99 -2.61 -7.28 17.64
N GLY A 100 -2.04 -8.27 16.95
CA GLY A 100 -2.80 -9.30 16.23
C GLY A 100 -3.51 -8.81 14.96
N PRO A 101 -4.51 -9.58 14.48
CA PRO A 101 -5.21 -9.34 13.21
C PRO A 101 -6.18 -8.15 13.25
N SER A 102 -6.52 -7.63 14.44
CA SER A 102 -7.44 -6.50 14.57
C SER A 102 -6.92 -5.22 13.94
N VAL A 103 -5.60 -4.97 13.99
CA VAL A 103 -5.00 -3.77 13.41
C VAL A 103 -5.12 -3.71 11.89
N PRO A 104 -4.65 -4.71 11.10
CA PRO A 104 -4.79 -4.66 9.64
C PRO A 104 -6.26 -4.62 9.19
N ILE A 105 -7.18 -5.31 9.88
CA ILE A 105 -8.62 -5.27 9.57
C ILE A 105 -9.19 -3.87 9.86
N ALA A 106 -9.03 -3.35 11.08
CA ALA A 106 -9.53 -2.01 11.44
C ALA A 106 -8.91 -0.91 10.57
N MET A 107 -7.65 -1.06 10.19
CA MET A 107 -6.95 -0.15 9.28
C MET A 107 -7.63 -0.12 7.91
N ARG A 108 -7.94 -1.29 7.34
CA ARG A 108 -8.61 -1.37 6.04
C ARG A 108 -10.01 -0.77 6.10
N GLU A 109 -10.77 -1.06 7.16
CA GLU A 109 -12.10 -0.48 7.37
C GLU A 109 -12.03 1.05 7.54
N THR A 110 -10.97 1.55 8.17
CA THR A 110 -10.70 3.00 8.27
C THR A 110 -10.44 3.61 6.90
N VAL A 111 -9.63 2.94 6.07
CA VAL A 111 -9.38 3.38 4.68
C VAL A 111 -10.70 3.47 3.91
N LEU A 112 -11.54 2.43 3.95
CA LEU A 112 -12.83 2.41 3.26
C LEU A 112 -13.75 3.54 3.73
N ALA A 113 -13.89 3.72 5.05
CA ALA A 113 -14.71 4.79 5.61
C ALA A 113 -14.25 6.17 5.13
N LEU A 114 -12.94 6.42 5.08
CA LEU A 114 -12.39 7.69 4.60
C LEU A 114 -12.49 7.84 3.07
N TRP A 115 -12.38 6.75 2.32
CA TRP A 115 -12.63 6.75 0.88
C TRP A 115 -14.09 7.09 0.57
N HIS A 116 -15.05 6.45 1.22
CA HIS A 116 -16.47 6.77 1.04
C HIS A 116 -16.77 8.22 1.40
N GLN A 117 -16.16 8.75 2.46
CA GLN A 117 -16.29 10.16 2.83
C GLN A 117 -15.72 11.11 1.77
N LEU A 118 -14.55 10.78 1.21
CA LEU A 118 -13.92 11.56 0.15
C LEU A 118 -14.78 11.55 -1.13
N ASP A 119 -15.28 10.38 -1.49
CA ASP A 119 -16.08 10.15 -2.70
C ASP A 119 -17.47 10.79 -2.60
N ALA A 120 -18.02 10.87 -1.40
CA ALA A 120 -19.30 11.51 -1.11
C ALA A 120 -19.20 13.03 -0.91
N ASP A 121 -18.02 13.65 -0.94
CA ASP A 121 -17.85 15.10 -0.77
C ASP A 121 -18.08 15.85 -2.10
N PRO A 122 -19.26 16.49 -2.30
CA PRO A 122 -19.55 17.21 -3.54
C PRO A 122 -18.66 18.44 -3.71
N ALA A 123 -18.16 19.04 -2.63
CA ALA A 123 -17.29 20.20 -2.69
C ALA A 123 -15.89 19.79 -3.13
N PHE A 124 -15.38 18.64 -2.69
CA PHE A 124 -14.13 18.08 -3.19
C PHE A 124 -14.24 17.73 -4.68
N ALA A 125 -15.31 17.06 -5.10
CA ALA A 125 -15.56 16.77 -6.51
C ALA A 125 -15.63 18.03 -7.37
N ALA A 126 -16.31 19.08 -6.90
CA ALA A 126 -16.39 20.37 -7.60
C ALA A 126 -15.02 21.06 -7.71
N ARG A 127 -14.17 20.98 -6.68
CA ARG A 127 -12.79 21.52 -6.73
C ARG A 127 -11.92 20.77 -7.72
N ILE A 128 -12.04 19.44 -7.82
CA ILE A 128 -11.35 18.65 -8.85
C ILE A 128 -11.82 19.06 -10.25
N ALA A 129 -13.14 19.17 -10.46
CA ALA A 129 -13.71 19.54 -11.76
C ALA A 129 -13.31 20.96 -12.22
N ALA A 130 -12.94 21.84 -11.28
CA ALA A 130 -12.48 23.19 -11.56
C ALA A 130 -10.98 23.27 -11.94
N LEU A 131 -10.21 22.18 -11.83
CA LEU A 131 -8.80 22.17 -12.20
C LEU A 131 -8.62 22.39 -13.71
N GLY A 132 -7.68 23.25 -14.07
CA GLY A 132 -7.31 23.54 -15.44
C GLY A 132 -6.30 22.53 -16.02
N PRO A 133 -6.08 22.54 -17.35
CA PRO A 133 -5.14 21.63 -18.01
C PRO A 133 -3.71 21.68 -17.46
N GLY A 134 -3.25 22.87 -17.01
CA GLY A 134 -1.93 23.03 -16.43
C GLY A 134 -1.74 22.32 -15.10
N GLU A 135 -2.78 22.28 -14.26
CA GLU A 135 -2.74 21.60 -12.95
C GLU A 135 -2.75 20.08 -13.15
N HIS A 136 -3.60 19.59 -14.06
CA HIS A 136 -3.59 18.18 -14.47
C HIS A 136 -2.23 17.75 -15.05
N ALA A 137 -1.60 18.58 -15.89
CA ALA A 137 -0.29 18.28 -16.45
C ALA A 137 0.81 18.19 -15.38
N VAL A 138 0.77 19.06 -14.36
CA VAL A 138 1.70 19.01 -13.23
C VAL A 138 1.51 17.74 -12.40
N LEU A 139 0.27 17.36 -12.10
CA LEU A 139 -0.03 16.13 -11.37
C LEU A 139 0.45 14.90 -12.17
N ALA A 140 0.03 14.78 -13.43
CA ALA A 140 0.45 13.67 -14.30
C ALA A 140 1.98 13.60 -14.48
N GLY A 141 2.67 14.74 -14.47
CA GLY A 141 4.12 14.79 -14.55
C GLY A 141 4.85 14.38 -13.26
N THR A 142 4.19 14.49 -12.10
CA THR A 142 4.83 14.44 -10.78
C THR A 142 4.42 13.24 -9.92
N THR A 143 3.17 12.80 -10.00
CA THR A 143 2.61 11.74 -9.16
C THR A 143 2.42 10.45 -9.94
N THR A 144 2.49 9.31 -9.25
CA THR A 144 2.24 7.98 -9.85
C THR A 144 0.79 7.84 -10.30
N ASP A 145 -0.13 8.28 -9.46
CA ASP A 145 -1.54 8.39 -9.77
C ASP A 145 -1.80 9.81 -10.26
N HIS A 146 -2.42 9.95 -11.44
CA HIS A 146 -2.56 11.26 -12.09
C HIS A 146 -3.87 11.96 -11.74
N ASP A 147 -4.87 11.20 -11.31
CA ASP A 147 -6.17 11.72 -10.92
C ASP A 147 -6.13 12.19 -9.46
N PRO A 148 -6.59 13.40 -9.14
CA PRO A 148 -6.53 13.89 -7.77
C PRO A 148 -7.23 13.00 -6.75
N ARG A 149 -8.39 12.42 -7.08
CA ARG A 149 -9.13 11.52 -6.18
C ARG A 149 -8.28 10.30 -5.87
N ASP A 150 -7.67 9.69 -6.88
CA ASP A 150 -6.78 8.53 -6.71
C ASP A 150 -5.57 8.89 -5.83
N ILE A 151 -4.96 10.06 -6.04
CA ILE A 151 -3.82 10.54 -5.23
C ILE A 151 -4.20 10.61 -3.74
N PHE A 152 -5.38 11.16 -3.42
CA PHE A 152 -5.88 11.23 -2.05
C PHE A 152 -6.21 9.85 -1.48
N ARG A 153 -6.85 8.97 -2.25
CA ARG A 153 -7.14 7.59 -1.84
C ARG A 153 -5.85 6.82 -1.49
N VAL A 154 -4.81 6.96 -2.30
CA VAL A 154 -3.48 6.38 -2.05
C VAL A 154 -2.81 6.99 -0.82
N GLY A 155 -2.98 8.31 -0.60
CA GLY A 155 -2.52 8.98 0.62
C GLY A 155 -3.17 8.43 1.89
N ILE A 156 -4.48 8.18 1.84
CA ILE A 156 -5.24 7.54 2.94
C ILE A 156 -4.71 6.12 3.20
N GLU A 157 -4.51 5.32 2.16
CA GLU A 157 -3.92 3.98 2.31
C GLU A 157 -2.48 4.02 2.85
N ALA A 158 -1.68 5.00 2.43
CA ALA A 158 -0.33 5.18 2.96
C ALA A 158 -0.34 5.48 4.46
N ALA A 159 -1.30 6.28 4.95
CA ALA A 159 -1.51 6.49 6.39
C ALA A 159 -1.88 5.17 7.10
N GLY A 160 -2.79 4.39 6.53
CA GLY A 160 -3.15 3.07 7.07
C GLY A 160 -1.95 2.11 7.15
N ARG A 161 -1.11 2.05 6.10
CA ARG A 161 0.12 1.26 6.11
C ARG A 161 1.09 1.66 7.22
N VAL A 162 1.12 2.93 7.64
CA VAL A 162 1.92 3.33 8.81
C VAL A 162 1.48 2.54 10.03
N LEU A 163 0.19 2.50 10.35
CA LEU A 163 -0.32 1.75 11.51
C LEU A 163 -0.04 0.25 11.38
N ALA A 164 -0.45 -0.35 10.25
CA ALA A 164 -0.38 -1.80 10.09
C ALA A 164 1.06 -2.34 10.11
N GLN A 165 2.01 -1.66 9.47
CA GLN A 165 3.41 -2.09 9.51
C GLN A 165 4.04 -1.87 10.88
N HIS A 166 3.78 -0.73 11.53
CA HIS A 166 4.38 -0.45 12.83
C HIS A 166 3.80 -1.35 13.93
N ALA A 167 2.59 -1.90 13.76
CA ALA A 167 2.03 -2.88 14.69
C ALA A 167 2.89 -4.16 14.80
N LEU A 168 3.74 -4.46 13.81
CA LEU A 168 4.76 -5.52 13.93
C LEU A 168 5.77 -5.24 15.05
N LEU A 169 5.91 -3.98 15.45
CA LEU A 169 6.80 -3.48 16.50
C LEU A 169 6.08 -3.20 17.82
N ALA A 170 4.82 -3.65 17.99
CA ALA A 170 4.02 -3.32 19.18
C ALA A 170 4.76 -3.61 20.51
N ALA A 171 5.54 -4.69 20.57
CA ALA A 171 6.36 -5.07 21.72
C ALA A 171 7.46 -4.07 22.10
N GLN A 172 7.80 -3.13 21.21
CA GLN A 172 8.78 -2.05 21.46
C GLN A 172 8.11 -0.76 21.94
N THR A 173 6.79 -0.78 22.16
CA THR A 173 6.01 0.39 22.55
C THR A 173 5.33 0.15 23.90
N PRO A 174 4.96 1.21 24.64
CA PRO A 174 4.22 1.06 25.90
C PRO A 174 2.71 0.87 25.69
N TYR A 175 2.23 0.85 24.44
CA TYR A 175 0.81 0.89 24.10
C TYR A 175 0.19 -0.50 24.23
N ARG A 176 -0.97 -0.59 24.90
CA ARG A 176 -1.56 -1.88 25.32
C ARG A 176 -2.51 -2.47 24.31
N ASP A 177 -3.19 -1.61 23.56
CA ASP A 177 -4.16 -2.00 22.55
C ASP A 177 -4.00 -1.19 21.27
N ALA A 178 -4.79 -1.54 20.26
CA ALA A 178 -4.72 -0.92 18.94
C ALA A 178 -5.07 0.58 18.96
N ALA A 179 -6.01 1.01 19.80
CA ALA A 179 -6.42 2.40 19.91
C ALA A 179 -5.31 3.25 20.56
N GLU A 180 -4.79 2.81 21.72
CA GLU A 180 -3.63 3.43 22.37
C GLU A 180 -2.42 3.47 21.43
N PHE A 181 -2.22 2.41 20.64
CA PHE A 181 -1.13 2.34 19.68
C PHE A 181 -1.26 3.39 18.56
N ALA A 182 -2.44 3.53 17.96
CA ALA A 182 -2.68 4.51 16.90
C ALA A 182 -2.48 5.96 17.39
N GLU A 183 -3.05 6.27 18.54
CA GLU A 183 -2.89 7.59 19.18
C GLU A 183 -1.43 7.85 19.60
N GLY A 184 -0.76 6.83 20.13
CA GLY A 184 0.64 6.87 20.49
C GLY A 184 1.55 7.17 19.30
N LEU A 185 1.36 6.49 18.16
CA LEU A 185 2.11 6.76 16.93
C LEU A 185 1.87 8.16 16.37
N ARG A 186 0.62 8.65 16.47
CA ARG A 186 0.24 10.01 16.09
C ARG A 186 0.97 11.04 16.96
N ALA A 187 0.84 10.94 18.28
CA ALA A 187 1.48 11.85 19.24
C ALA A 187 3.01 11.83 19.12
N SER A 188 3.57 10.68 18.76
CA SER A 188 5.00 10.48 18.51
C SER A 188 5.51 11.04 17.17
N GLY A 189 4.61 11.52 16.31
CA GLY A 189 4.97 12.04 14.98
C GLY A 189 5.48 10.96 14.01
N ILE A 190 5.14 9.69 14.21
CA ILE A 190 5.63 8.58 13.37
C ILE A 190 5.09 8.68 11.94
N PHE A 191 3.85 9.10 11.75
CA PHE A 191 3.29 9.37 10.41
C PHE A 191 4.12 10.41 9.64
N ALA A 192 4.51 11.50 10.31
CA ALA A 192 5.38 12.53 9.73
C ALA A 192 6.79 12.01 9.47
N ALA A 193 7.33 11.17 10.35
CA ALA A 193 8.62 10.51 10.15
C ALA A 193 8.61 9.63 8.90
N VAL A 194 7.57 8.82 8.69
CA VAL A 194 7.42 8.01 7.47
C VAL A 194 7.35 8.89 6.22
N ALA A 195 6.45 9.89 6.24
CA ALA A 195 6.21 10.77 5.09
C ALA A 195 7.44 11.60 4.64
N THR A 196 8.43 11.78 5.51
CA THR A 196 9.62 12.60 5.24
C THR A 196 10.90 11.79 5.08
N ARG A 197 11.05 10.68 5.82
CA ARG A 197 12.31 9.92 5.90
C ARG A 197 12.32 8.68 5.02
N TRP A 198 11.18 8.02 4.83
CA TRP A 198 11.13 6.83 3.98
C TRP A 198 11.22 7.23 2.52
N PHE A 199 11.76 6.34 1.69
CA PHE A 199 11.67 6.49 0.23
C PHE A 199 10.37 5.84 -0.27
N TRP A 200 9.85 6.28 -1.42
CA TRP A 200 8.44 6.08 -1.83
C TRP A 200 8.03 4.61 -1.94
N GLU A 201 8.90 3.76 -2.48
CA GLU A 201 8.60 2.33 -2.63
C GLU A 201 8.85 1.50 -1.37
N LEU A 202 9.57 2.04 -0.38
CA LEU A 202 9.93 1.28 0.82
C LEU A 202 8.68 0.81 1.57
N GLN A 203 7.72 1.71 1.78
CA GLN A 203 6.53 1.44 2.60
C GLN A 203 5.67 0.35 1.97
N ALA A 204 5.25 0.55 0.71
CA ALA A 204 4.39 -0.40 0.02
C ALA A 204 5.07 -1.78 -0.12
N SER A 205 6.34 -1.82 -0.52
CA SER A 205 7.03 -3.08 -0.78
C SER A 205 7.34 -3.89 0.47
N THR A 206 7.63 -3.24 1.59
CA THR A 206 7.84 -3.92 2.88
C THR A 206 6.51 -4.33 3.54
N TYR A 207 5.44 -3.53 3.35
CA TYR A 207 4.09 -3.87 3.84
C TYR A 207 3.59 -5.18 3.23
N ARG A 208 3.68 -5.31 1.90
CA ARG A 208 3.23 -6.50 1.16
C ARG A 208 4.03 -7.77 1.48
N ARG A 209 5.24 -7.60 2.02
CA ARG A 209 6.13 -8.68 2.45
C ARG A 209 6.07 -8.97 3.95
N GLY A 210 5.24 -8.24 4.71
CA GLY A 210 5.14 -8.41 6.15
C GLY A 210 6.45 -8.13 6.88
N MET A 211 7.21 -7.12 6.46
CA MET A 211 8.48 -6.74 7.09
C MET A 211 8.53 -5.24 7.37
N ILE A 212 9.37 -4.82 8.31
CA ILE A 212 9.61 -3.41 8.61
C ILE A 212 11.06 -3.16 9.06
N PRO A 213 11.81 -2.22 8.44
CA PRO A 213 13.22 -1.97 8.74
C PRO A 213 13.44 -0.83 9.76
N VAL A 214 12.66 -0.82 10.83
CA VAL A 214 12.77 0.24 11.85
C VAL A 214 12.71 -0.36 13.26
N THR A 215 13.35 0.34 14.18
CA THR A 215 13.28 0.06 15.62
C THR A 215 12.69 1.28 16.32
N LEU A 216 11.72 1.05 17.20
CA LEU A 216 11.14 2.05 18.08
C LEU A 216 11.82 2.02 19.45
N VAL A 217 12.00 3.21 20.02
CA VAL A 217 12.51 3.42 21.37
C VAL A 217 11.48 4.23 22.15
N ALA A 218 10.89 3.60 23.17
CA ALA A 218 9.99 4.26 24.09
C ALA A 218 10.71 5.39 24.85
N GLN A 219 10.02 6.51 25.02
CA GLN A 219 10.49 7.70 25.71
C GLN A 219 9.82 7.78 27.11
N PRO A 220 10.41 8.51 28.06
CA PRO A 220 9.83 8.68 29.40
C PRO A 220 8.44 9.31 29.43
N ASP A 221 8.08 10.07 28.39
CA ASP A 221 6.76 10.73 28.25
C ASP A 221 5.69 9.83 27.61
N GLY A 222 6.00 8.55 27.37
CA GLY A 222 5.10 7.58 26.74
C GLY A 222 5.07 7.65 25.20
N THR A 223 5.80 8.59 24.58
CA THR A 223 5.99 8.59 23.12
C THR A 223 7.03 7.57 22.67
N VAL A 224 7.11 7.30 21.38
CA VAL A 224 8.14 6.47 20.77
C VAL A 224 8.91 7.26 19.71
N ARG A 225 10.16 6.88 19.46
CA ARG A 225 10.98 7.46 18.38
C ARG A 225 11.70 6.36 17.63
N TYR A 226 12.05 6.61 16.37
CA TYR A 226 13.02 5.77 15.69
C TYR A 226 14.37 5.83 16.40
N SER A 227 15.04 4.67 16.52
CA SER A 227 16.42 4.62 17.01
C SER A 227 17.35 5.47 16.11
N ALA A 228 18.46 5.96 16.67
CA ALA A 228 19.44 6.72 15.90
C ALA A 228 19.96 5.91 14.69
N GLU A 229 20.16 4.61 14.89
CA GLU A 229 20.56 3.68 13.84
C GLU A 229 19.49 3.54 12.73
N THR A 230 18.21 3.44 13.11
CA THR A 230 17.10 3.43 12.14
C THR A 230 17.13 4.70 11.29
N VAL A 231 17.27 5.87 11.92
CA VAL A 231 17.30 7.15 11.21
C VAL A 231 18.48 7.22 10.22
N ALA A 232 19.66 6.78 10.65
CA ALA A 232 20.85 6.73 9.79
C ALA A 232 20.67 5.75 8.63
N THR A 233 20.12 4.56 8.89
CA THR A 233 19.92 3.50 7.89
C THR A 233 18.88 3.93 6.84
N LEU A 234 17.72 4.45 7.26
CA LEU A 234 16.69 4.94 6.33
C LEU A 234 17.23 6.08 5.43
N ARG A 235 18.04 6.97 6.00
CA ARG A 235 18.69 8.03 5.22
C ARG A 235 19.66 7.44 4.19
N ALA A 236 20.53 6.54 4.61
CA ALA A 236 21.49 5.90 3.71
C ALA A 236 20.81 5.11 2.59
N MET A 237 19.72 4.39 2.90
CA MET A 237 18.91 3.70 1.90
C MET A 237 18.32 4.68 0.89
N LYS A 238 17.71 5.77 1.36
CA LYS A 238 17.12 6.80 0.49
C LYS A 238 18.16 7.46 -0.41
N ASP A 239 19.32 7.79 0.14
CA ASP A 239 20.42 8.40 -0.61
C ASP A 239 20.97 7.45 -1.67
N ALA A 240 21.10 6.15 -1.36
CA ALA A 240 21.48 5.12 -2.32
C ALA A 240 20.46 4.96 -3.45
N THR A 241 19.16 4.91 -3.12
CA THR A 241 18.08 4.83 -4.13
C THR A 241 18.07 6.04 -5.06
N ILE A 242 18.28 7.26 -4.53
CA ILE A 242 18.38 8.48 -5.35
C ILE A 242 19.61 8.42 -6.25
N ALA A 243 20.75 7.97 -5.73
CA ALA A 243 21.98 7.83 -6.52
C ALA A 243 21.82 6.82 -7.66
N ASP A 244 21.21 5.65 -7.40
CA ASP A 244 20.94 4.63 -8.42
C ASP A 244 20.01 5.19 -9.52
N ALA A 245 18.95 5.91 -9.13
CA ALA A 245 18.02 6.54 -10.07
C ALA A 245 18.71 7.58 -10.96
N HIS A 246 19.58 8.41 -10.39
CA HIS A 246 20.39 9.36 -11.15
C HIS A 246 21.39 8.67 -12.07
N ALA A 247 22.05 7.59 -11.64
CA ALA A 247 23.01 6.85 -12.46
C ALA A 247 22.35 6.22 -13.70
N VAL A 248 21.13 5.69 -13.56
CA VAL A 248 20.35 5.20 -14.71
C VAL A 248 20.03 6.33 -15.68
N MET A 249 19.57 7.48 -15.17
CA MET A 249 19.22 8.63 -16.02
C MET A 249 20.46 9.26 -16.69
N GLU A 250 21.57 9.36 -15.97
CA GLU A 250 22.84 9.86 -16.49
C GLU A 250 23.35 8.96 -17.60
N ARG A 251 23.36 7.63 -17.41
CA ARG A 251 23.73 6.68 -18.46
C ARG A 251 22.86 6.85 -19.71
N ALA A 252 21.54 6.89 -19.52
CA ALA A 252 20.59 7.02 -20.64
C ALA A 252 20.79 8.32 -21.44
N THR A 253 20.99 9.44 -20.75
CA THR A 253 21.04 10.76 -21.39
C THR A 253 22.42 11.15 -21.90
N THR A 254 23.50 10.69 -21.25
CA THR A 254 24.88 11.07 -21.60
C THR A 254 25.59 10.02 -22.46
N VAL A 255 25.42 8.74 -22.16
CA VAL A 255 26.12 7.64 -22.87
C VAL A 255 25.31 7.20 -24.09
N GLU A 256 23.99 7.08 -23.94
CA GLU A 256 23.12 6.61 -25.02
C GLU A 256 22.47 7.74 -25.82
N GLY A 257 22.63 9.00 -25.38
CA GLY A 257 22.13 10.18 -26.08
C GLY A 257 20.60 10.29 -26.12
N LEU A 258 19.89 9.58 -25.25
CA LEU A 258 18.43 9.62 -25.18
C LEU A 258 17.97 10.94 -24.57
N THR A 259 16.83 11.46 -25.04
CA THR A 259 16.09 12.49 -24.30
C THR A 259 15.57 11.93 -22.98
N VAL A 260 15.20 12.79 -22.03
CA VAL A 260 14.60 12.36 -20.75
C VAL A 260 13.32 11.53 -20.98
N ALA A 261 12.49 11.92 -21.96
CA ALA A 261 11.26 11.19 -22.28
C ALA A 261 11.56 9.78 -22.83
N GLU A 262 12.53 9.66 -23.74
CA GLU A 262 12.98 8.37 -24.27
C GLU A 262 13.66 7.51 -23.21
N ALA A 263 14.46 8.11 -22.33
CA ALA A 263 15.09 7.43 -21.21
C ALA A 263 14.04 6.85 -20.24
N ILE A 264 13.01 7.63 -19.89
CA ILE A 264 11.89 7.15 -19.06
C ILE A 264 11.16 5.99 -19.76
N ALA A 265 10.91 6.10 -21.06
CA ALA A 265 10.20 5.05 -21.80
C ALA A 265 11.04 3.77 -21.89
N LYS A 266 12.34 3.88 -22.16
CA LYS A 266 13.25 2.74 -22.32
C LYS A 266 13.57 2.07 -20.99
N TYR A 267 13.92 2.85 -19.98
CA TYR A 267 14.30 2.36 -18.65
C TYR A 267 13.10 2.34 -17.71
N HIS A 268 11.89 2.22 -18.25
CA HIS A 268 10.69 2.26 -17.43
C HIS A 268 10.78 1.23 -16.30
N ASP A 269 11.06 -0.04 -16.58
CA ASP A 269 11.08 -1.09 -15.55
C ASP A 269 12.14 -0.82 -14.48
N ASP A 270 13.36 -0.46 -14.88
CA ASP A 270 14.44 -0.10 -13.96
C ASP A 270 14.07 1.12 -13.10
N LEU A 271 13.48 2.15 -13.71
CA LEU A 271 13.03 3.37 -13.04
C LEU A 271 11.76 3.15 -12.22
N ASP A 272 10.93 2.18 -12.52
CA ASP A 272 9.78 1.80 -11.68
C ASP A 272 10.28 1.11 -10.40
N LEU A 273 11.35 0.31 -10.52
CA LEU A 273 11.99 -0.38 -9.41
C LEU A 273 12.78 0.56 -8.46
N ILE A 274 13.46 1.58 -9.00
CA ILE A 274 14.28 2.53 -8.20
C ILE A 274 13.65 3.94 -8.07
N SER A 275 12.42 4.11 -8.58
CA SER A 275 11.59 5.33 -8.64
C SER A 275 12.02 6.43 -9.64
N ARG A 276 11.27 6.53 -10.74
CA ARG A 276 11.33 7.61 -11.75
C ARG A 276 11.30 9.00 -11.11
N GLN A 277 10.52 9.18 -10.06
CA GLN A 277 10.42 10.47 -9.38
C GLN A 277 11.76 10.91 -8.78
N TYR A 278 12.64 9.97 -8.37
CA TYR A 278 13.99 10.31 -7.92
C TYR A 278 14.91 10.68 -9.07
N ALA A 279 14.83 9.96 -10.20
CA ALA A 279 15.64 10.24 -11.38
C ALA A 279 15.46 11.65 -11.96
N LEU A 280 14.32 12.30 -11.67
CA LEU A 280 13.99 13.64 -12.16
C LEU A 280 14.30 14.76 -11.15
N LEU A 281 14.91 14.45 -10.01
CA LEU A 281 15.24 15.45 -9.02
C LEU A 281 16.51 16.23 -9.38
N PRO A 282 16.58 17.51 -8.97
CA PRO A 282 17.86 18.20 -8.95
C PRO A 282 18.84 17.49 -8.01
N ALA A 283 20.12 17.44 -8.39
CA ALA A 283 21.18 16.89 -7.56
C ALA A 283 21.18 17.53 -6.15
N GLY A 284 21.37 16.69 -5.12
CA GLY A 284 21.35 17.12 -3.71
C GLY A 284 19.95 17.32 -3.10
N SER A 285 18.88 17.04 -3.85
CA SER A 285 17.52 17.11 -3.31
C SER A 285 17.19 15.90 -2.43
N HIS A 286 16.58 16.15 -1.27
CA HIS A 286 15.97 15.10 -0.43
C HIS A 286 14.44 15.36 -0.35
N PRO A 287 13.65 14.79 -1.26
CA PRO A 287 12.24 15.11 -1.36
C PRO A 287 11.47 14.52 -0.18
N ALA A 288 10.47 15.25 0.30
CA ALA A 288 9.45 14.74 1.21
C ALA A 288 8.17 14.39 0.45
N CYS A 289 7.26 13.67 1.09
CA CYS A 289 5.88 13.50 0.62
C CYS A 289 5.23 14.86 0.31
N LEU A 290 4.43 14.90 -0.77
CA LEU A 290 3.72 16.12 -1.18
C LEU A 290 2.77 16.62 -0.09
N ALA A 291 2.17 15.72 0.69
CA ALA A 291 1.26 16.06 1.79
C ALA A 291 1.98 16.61 3.03
N ALA A 292 3.31 16.41 3.16
CA ALA A 292 4.10 16.88 4.30
C ALA A 292 4.52 18.35 4.18
N THR A 293 4.30 18.98 3.02
CA THR A 293 4.66 20.38 2.79
C THR A 293 3.51 21.29 3.20
N PRO A 294 3.69 22.19 4.17
CA PRO A 294 2.68 23.19 4.52
C PRO A 294 2.59 24.28 3.46
N HIS A 295 1.39 24.83 3.27
CA HIS A 295 1.14 25.92 2.32
C HIS A 295 0.46 27.10 3.00
N GLN A 296 0.80 28.30 2.55
CA GLN A 296 0.01 29.51 2.79
C GLN A 296 -0.82 29.77 1.55
N LEU A 297 -2.13 29.59 1.64
CA LEU A 297 -3.10 29.90 0.60
C LEU A 297 -3.89 31.14 1.00
N ASP A 298 -4.68 31.69 0.07
CA ASP A 298 -5.56 32.83 0.35
C ASP A 298 -6.59 32.50 1.44
N SER A 299 -6.97 31.21 1.56
CA SER A 299 -7.84 30.69 2.62
C SER A 299 -7.14 30.38 3.94
N GLY A 300 -5.84 30.66 4.04
CA GLY A 300 -5.05 30.50 5.26
C GLY A 300 -3.99 29.41 5.18
N HIS A 301 -3.52 28.97 6.34
CA HIS A 301 -2.51 27.93 6.46
C HIS A 301 -3.14 26.55 6.23
N VAL A 302 -2.59 25.76 5.31
CA VAL A 302 -3.09 24.44 4.95
C VAL A 302 -1.98 23.40 5.09
N SER A 303 -2.26 22.34 5.83
CA SER A 303 -1.37 21.20 6.04
C SER A 303 -2.14 19.89 5.86
N ILE A 304 -1.94 19.20 4.74
CA ILE A 304 -2.66 17.97 4.39
C ILE A 304 -2.37 16.85 5.39
N LEU A 305 -1.09 16.55 5.63
CA LEU A 305 -0.69 15.38 6.39
C LEU A 305 -1.19 15.39 7.85
N PRO A 306 -1.01 16.47 8.64
CA PRO A 306 -1.55 16.51 10.01
C PRO A 306 -3.07 16.30 10.05
N SER A 307 -3.82 17.01 9.19
CA SER A 307 -5.28 16.88 9.14
C SER A 307 -5.74 15.47 8.75
N LEU A 308 -5.06 14.83 7.79
CA LEU A 308 -5.32 13.44 7.43
C LEU A 308 -5.03 12.49 8.60
N VAL A 309 -3.89 12.65 9.27
CA VAL A 309 -3.48 11.78 10.37
C VAL A 309 -4.44 11.87 11.55
N ASP A 310 -4.83 13.09 11.94
CA ASP A 310 -5.79 13.31 13.01
C ASP A 310 -7.12 12.61 12.70
N ARG A 311 -7.63 12.77 11.47
CA ARG A 311 -8.88 12.13 11.04
C ARG A 311 -8.75 10.62 10.97
N PHE A 312 -7.65 10.12 10.41
CA PHE A 312 -7.40 8.68 10.28
C PHE A 312 -7.37 8.01 11.64
N VAL A 313 -6.63 8.56 12.60
CA VAL A 313 -6.49 7.98 13.95
C VAL A 313 -7.80 8.05 14.73
N ALA A 314 -8.55 9.14 14.59
CA ALA A 314 -9.89 9.25 15.18
C ALA A 314 -10.85 8.18 14.63
N THR A 315 -10.94 8.04 13.30
CA THR A 315 -11.80 7.02 12.66
C THR A 315 -11.34 5.60 12.98
N PHE A 316 -10.03 5.34 13.00
CA PHE A 316 -9.48 4.04 13.38
C PHE A 316 -9.83 3.65 14.81
N THR A 317 -9.71 4.59 15.75
CA THR A 317 -10.01 4.37 17.17
C THR A 317 -11.50 4.02 17.38
N GLU A 318 -12.38 4.67 16.61
CA GLU A 318 -13.80 4.34 16.64
C GLU A 318 -14.10 2.96 16.05
N ILE A 319 -13.49 2.63 14.91
CA ILE A 319 -13.71 1.36 14.23
C ILE A 319 -13.18 0.19 15.06
N VAL A 320 -11.98 0.31 15.64
CA VAL A 320 -11.38 -0.80 16.37
C VAL A 320 -12.17 -1.19 17.62
N GLY A 321 -12.90 -0.24 18.23
CA GLY A 321 -13.83 -0.51 19.33
C GLY A 321 -15.15 -1.15 18.92
N ARG A 322 -15.39 -1.35 17.61
CA ARG A 322 -16.65 -1.84 17.03
C ARG A 322 -16.50 -3.10 16.20
N ILE A 323 -15.27 -3.57 15.96
CA ILE A 323 -15.05 -4.80 15.22
C ILE A 323 -14.84 -5.99 16.16
N GLU A 324 -15.40 -7.13 15.76
CA GLU A 324 -15.04 -8.44 16.30
C GLU A 324 -14.25 -9.18 15.22
N VAL A 325 -13.13 -9.80 15.59
CA VAL A 325 -12.31 -10.58 14.65
C VAL A 325 -12.30 -12.04 15.08
N ALA A 326 -12.62 -12.94 14.15
CA ALA A 326 -12.67 -14.37 14.39
C ALA A 326 -11.80 -15.09 13.35
N GLU A 327 -10.88 -15.91 13.82
CA GLU A 327 -10.12 -16.80 12.95
C GLU A 327 -11.02 -17.97 12.52
N VAL A 328 -11.01 -18.29 11.23
CA VAL A 328 -11.69 -19.45 10.67
C VAL A 328 -10.69 -20.34 9.93
N SER A 329 -10.88 -21.64 10.02
CA SER A 329 -10.08 -22.61 9.27
C SER A 329 -10.50 -22.60 7.80
N ALA A 330 -9.55 -22.39 6.89
CA ALA A 330 -9.75 -22.70 5.48
C ALA A 330 -9.28 -24.14 5.22
N GLU A 331 -10.20 -25.03 4.85
CA GLU A 331 -9.80 -26.25 4.16
C GLU A 331 -9.33 -25.86 2.75
N LEU A 332 -8.05 -26.10 2.46
CA LEU A 332 -7.53 -25.97 1.11
C LEU A 332 -8.04 -27.18 0.31
N ASP A 333 -8.92 -26.93 -0.65
CA ASP A 333 -9.41 -28.00 -1.53
C ASP A 333 -8.31 -28.35 -2.56
N GLU A 334 -7.39 -29.23 -2.14
CA GLU A 334 -6.25 -29.72 -2.94
C GLU A 334 -6.68 -30.58 -4.15
N ALA A 335 -7.98 -30.87 -4.32
CA ALA A 335 -8.51 -31.79 -5.33
C ALA A 335 -8.63 -31.22 -6.76
N SER A 336 -8.32 -29.93 -7.01
CA SER A 336 -8.63 -29.26 -8.29
C SER A 336 -7.47 -29.17 -9.30
N ALA A 337 -6.30 -29.73 -9.02
CA ALA A 337 -5.06 -29.46 -9.76
C ALA A 337 -5.00 -29.95 -11.22
N ASP A 338 -5.87 -30.89 -11.64
CA ASP A 338 -5.82 -31.54 -12.97
C ASP A 338 -7.01 -31.21 -13.91
N ARG A 339 -7.85 -30.23 -13.58
CA ARG A 339 -8.97 -29.84 -14.45
C ARG A 339 -8.55 -28.89 -15.59
N ALA A 340 -9.27 -28.91 -16.70
CA ALA A 340 -9.10 -27.89 -17.74
C ALA A 340 -9.46 -26.50 -17.20
N ALA A 341 -8.70 -25.47 -17.60
CA ALA A 341 -8.95 -24.10 -17.16
C ALA A 341 -10.35 -23.63 -17.58
N THR A 342 -11.19 -23.23 -16.62
CA THR A 342 -12.53 -22.69 -16.88
C THR A 342 -12.47 -21.15 -17.00
N ALA A 343 -13.59 -20.53 -17.39
CA ALA A 343 -13.71 -19.07 -17.37
C ALA A 343 -13.50 -18.48 -15.96
N GLU A 344 -13.76 -19.25 -14.90
CA GLU A 344 -13.52 -18.86 -13.51
C GLU A 344 -12.03 -18.80 -13.18
N ASP A 345 -11.20 -19.62 -13.83
CA ASP A 345 -9.75 -19.63 -13.60
C ASP A 345 -9.05 -18.39 -14.18
N GLN A 346 -9.75 -17.60 -15.01
CA GLN A 346 -9.26 -16.35 -15.58
C GLN A 346 -9.33 -15.17 -14.61
N VAL A 347 -10.18 -15.26 -13.58
CA VAL A 347 -10.34 -14.21 -12.58
C VAL A 347 -9.53 -14.54 -11.34
N PHE A 348 -8.84 -13.54 -10.81
CA PHE A 348 -8.20 -13.62 -9.50
C PHE A 348 -8.11 -12.22 -8.88
N TYR A 349 -7.69 -12.16 -7.63
CA TYR A 349 -7.57 -10.89 -6.91
C TYR A 349 -6.13 -10.68 -6.48
N VAL A 350 -5.69 -9.42 -6.50
CA VAL A 350 -4.41 -8.99 -5.94
C VAL A 350 -4.71 -7.93 -4.88
N PRO A 351 -5.05 -8.34 -3.66
CA PRO A 351 -5.59 -7.44 -2.64
C PRO A 351 -4.67 -6.29 -2.26
N ASP A 352 -3.37 -6.49 -2.40
CA ASP A 352 -2.33 -5.58 -1.98
C ASP A 352 -1.83 -4.65 -3.10
N MET A 353 -2.57 -4.56 -4.22
CA MET A 353 -2.38 -3.52 -5.23
C MET A 353 -3.09 -2.22 -4.85
N THR A 354 -2.36 -1.10 -4.82
CA THR A 354 -2.85 0.15 -4.23
C THR A 354 -2.86 1.35 -5.18
N CYS A 355 -2.15 1.28 -6.30
CA CYS A 355 -1.98 2.42 -7.21
C CYS A 355 -1.73 1.96 -8.65
N LYS A 356 -1.66 2.92 -9.58
CA LYS A 356 -1.36 2.66 -11.00
C LYS A 356 0.00 1.98 -11.23
N HIS A 357 0.99 2.20 -10.36
CA HIS A 357 2.24 1.44 -10.42
C HIS A 357 1.99 -0.06 -10.22
N CYS A 358 1.13 -0.44 -9.26
CA CYS A 358 0.85 -1.86 -9.03
C CYS A 358 0.16 -2.52 -10.22
N VAL A 359 -0.80 -1.82 -10.84
CA VAL A 359 -1.48 -2.28 -12.05
C VAL A 359 -0.47 -2.56 -13.16
N ARG A 360 0.46 -1.63 -13.40
CA ARG A 360 1.52 -1.81 -14.39
C ARG A 360 2.46 -2.96 -14.06
N THR A 361 2.93 -3.06 -12.81
CA THR A 361 3.83 -4.13 -12.39
C THR A 361 3.20 -5.51 -12.54
N ILE A 362 1.95 -5.69 -12.10
CA ILE A 362 1.23 -6.95 -12.23
C ILE A 362 0.97 -7.27 -13.71
N GLY A 363 0.54 -6.29 -14.50
CA GLY A 363 0.34 -6.44 -15.94
C GLY A 363 1.62 -6.86 -16.66
N GLY A 364 2.74 -6.16 -16.41
CA GLY A 364 4.03 -6.46 -17.01
C GLY A 364 4.58 -7.84 -16.63
N VAL A 365 4.39 -8.28 -15.38
CA VAL A 365 4.74 -9.65 -14.96
C VAL A 365 3.96 -10.68 -15.78
N LEU A 366 2.64 -10.52 -15.91
CA LEU A 366 1.80 -11.45 -16.67
C LEU A 366 2.15 -11.45 -18.16
N GLU A 367 2.32 -10.27 -18.76
CA GLU A 367 2.66 -10.12 -20.18
C GLU A 367 4.04 -10.70 -20.49
N SER A 368 5.03 -10.55 -19.59
CA SER A 368 6.36 -11.17 -19.75
C SER A 368 6.32 -12.70 -19.78
N MET A 369 5.24 -13.29 -19.25
CA MET A 369 4.97 -14.72 -19.26
C MET A 369 4.07 -15.15 -20.42
N ASP A 370 3.81 -14.26 -21.39
CA ASP A 370 2.96 -14.48 -22.56
C ASP A 370 1.50 -14.81 -22.17
N ILE A 371 1.04 -14.18 -21.07
CA ILE A 371 -0.33 -14.23 -20.56
C ILE A 371 -1.02 -12.93 -20.92
N ARG A 372 -2.13 -13.02 -21.67
CA ARG A 372 -2.91 -11.84 -22.06
C ARG A 372 -3.69 -11.32 -20.86
N VAL A 373 -3.47 -10.07 -20.51
CA VAL A 373 -4.26 -9.35 -19.51
C VAL A 373 -5.46 -8.72 -20.19
N VAL A 374 -6.66 -9.07 -19.74
CA VAL A 374 -7.92 -8.51 -20.25
C VAL A 374 -8.25 -7.23 -19.49
N GLU A 375 -8.11 -7.26 -18.16
CA GLU A 375 -8.47 -6.15 -17.29
C GLU A 375 -7.75 -6.25 -15.94
N ILE A 376 -7.37 -5.10 -15.39
CA ILE A 376 -6.96 -4.97 -13.98
C ILE A 376 -7.77 -3.81 -13.39
N ASP A 377 -8.66 -4.13 -12.47
CA ASP A 377 -9.49 -3.18 -11.73
C ASP A 377 -8.88 -2.93 -10.34
N LEU A 378 -8.37 -1.72 -10.15
CA LEU A 378 -7.71 -1.29 -8.93
C LEU A 378 -8.67 -1.14 -7.74
N ASP A 379 -9.93 -0.78 -7.98
CA ASP A 379 -10.91 -0.55 -6.93
C ASP A 379 -11.40 -1.88 -6.36
N SER A 380 -11.80 -2.81 -7.23
CA SER A 380 -12.27 -4.15 -6.80
C SER A 380 -11.14 -5.16 -6.54
N LYS A 381 -9.88 -4.74 -6.70
CA LYS A 381 -8.67 -5.57 -6.58
C LYS A 381 -8.66 -6.77 -7.53
N ARG A 382 -9.41 -6.71 -8.63
CA ARG A 382 -9.68 -7.83 -9.54
C ARG A 382 -8.78 -7.79 -10.76
N VAL A 383 -8.28 -8.96 -11.17
CA VAL A 383 -7.51 -9.16 -12.39
C VAL A 383 -8.20 -10.21 -13.24
N VAL A 384 -8.30 -9.94 -14.55
CA VAL A 384 -8.74 -10.91 -15.56
C VAL A 384 -7.59 -11.17 -16.51
N ALA A 385 -7.14 -12.42 -16.58
CA ALA A 385 -6.06 -12.84 -17.46
C ALA A 385 -6.34 -14.20 -18.10
N GLU A 386 -5.92 -14.36 -19.35
CA GLU A 386 -6.13 -15.58 -20.12
C GLU A 386 -5.00 -16.59 -19.85
N PHE A 387 -5.19 -17.45 -18.84
CA PHE A 387 -4.24 -18.53 -18.55
C PHE A 387 -4.43 -19.72 -19.50
N ARG A 388 -3.32 -20.30 -19.95
CA ARG A 388 -3.33 -21.45 -20.86
C ARG A 388 -3.62 -22.78 -20.15
N SER A 389 -3.37 -22.83 -18.85
CA SER A 389 -3.56 -24.01 -17.99
C SER A 389 -3.48 -23.64 -16.51
N PRO A 390 -3.99 -24.49 -15.59
CA PRO A 390 -3.81 -24.29 -14.14
C PRO A 390 -2.33 -24.20 -13.72
N ARG A 391 -1.45 -24.98 -14.37
CA ARG A 391 -0.01 -24.93 -14.12
C ARG A 391 0.61 -23.59 -14.54
N ASN A 392 0.17 -23.03 -15.66
CA ASN A 392 0.62 -21.70 -16.10
C ASN A 392 0.13 -20.61 -15.12
N ARG A 393 -1.10 -20.72 -14.63
CA ARG A 393 -1.65 -19.85 -13.56
C ARG A 393 -0.86 -19.94 -12.26
N ALA A 394 -0.55 -21.14 -11.78
CA ALA A 394 0.24 -21.34 -10.57
C ALA A 394 1.62 -20.68 -10.69
N ARG A 395 2.30 -20.84 -11.83
CA ARG A 395 3.58 -20.17 -12.09
C ARG A 395 3.45 -18.64 -12.10
N ALA A 396 2.38 -18.11 -12.67
CA ALA A 396 2.12 -16.68 -12.68
C ALA A 396 1.89 -16.14 -11.26
N PHE A 397 1.19 -16.91 -10.43
CA PHE A 397 0.97 -16.55 -9.02
C PHE A 397 2.29 -16.52 -8.25
N GLU A 398 3.21 -17.47 -8.48
CA GLU A 398 4.55 -17.40 -7.89
C GLU A 398 5.33 -16.19 -8.39
N ALA A 399 5.31 -15.88 -9.69
CA ALA A 399 6.00 -14.70 -10.23
C ALA A 399 5.45 -13.38 -9.63
N ILE A 400 4.13 -13.29 -9.45
CA ILE A 400 3.48 -12.16 -8.78
C ILE A 400 3.91 -12.08 -7.29
N ARG A 401 4.04 -13.22 -6.60
CA ARG A 401 4.56 -13.30 -5.22
C ARG A 401 6.02 -12.92 -5.10
N ASP A 402 6.84 -13.28 -6.07
CA ASP A 402 8.24 -12.84 -6.15
C ASP A 402 8.33 -11.31 -6.34
N GLY A 403 7.42 -10.75 -7.14
CA GLY A 403 7.17 -9.30 -7.22
C GLY A 403 6.73 -8.67 -5.89
N GLY A 404 6.29 -9.50 -4.94
CA GLY A 404 5.88 -9.12 -3.60
C GLY A 404 4.40 -8.78 -3.49
N TYR A 405 3.56 -9.35 -4.35
CA TYR A 405 2.11 -9.25 -4.26
C TYR A 405 1.51 -10.56 -3.81
N ASN A 406 0.27 -10.55 -3.31
CA ASN A 406 -0.35 -11.74 -2.74
C ASN A 406 -1.62 -12.13 -3.51
N PRO A 407 -1.49 -12.81 -4.68
CA PRO A 407 -2.65 -13.17 -5.49
C PRO A 407 -3.46 -14.26 -4.79
N VAL A 408 -4.78 -14.08 -4.76
CA VAL A 408 -5.75 -15.04 -4.23
C VAL A 408 -6.72 -15.46 -5.33
N ALA A 409 -7.05 -16.75 -5.36
CA ALA A 409 -7.80 -17.33 -6.46
C ALA A 409 -9.29 -16.96 -6.42
N GLU A 410 -9.85 -16.83 -5.22
CA GLU A 410 -11.27 -16.58 -5.00
C GLU A 410 -11.44 -15.41 -4.04
N ARG A 411 -12.66 -14.86 -3.99
CA ARG A 411 -13.04 -14.03 -2.84
C ARG A 411 -13.11 -14.97 -1.63
N PRO A 412 -12.50 -14.64 -0.48
CA PRO A 412 -12.73 -15.37 0.75
C PRO A 412 -14.17 -15.09 1.21
N ASP A 413 -15.13 -15.73 0.55
CA ASP A 413 -16.52 -15.97 0.94
C ASP A 413 -17.20 -16.79 -0.17
N GLY A 414 -17.28 -18.10 0.05
CA GLY A 414 -17.89 -19.07 -0.86
C GLY A 414 -18.14 -20.44 -0.22
N ALA A 415 -17.39 -20.81 0.82
CA ALA A 415 -17.64 -22.00 1.61
C ALA A 415 -18.56 -21.68 2.81
N THR A 416 -19.86 -21.48 2.57
CA THR A 416 -21.00 -22.03 3.33
C THR A 416 -22.31 -21.52 2.70
N ARG A 417 -22.67 -22.11 1.56
CA ARG A 417 -24.08 -22.29 1.19
C ARG A 417 -24.28 -23.72 0.71
N ALA A 418 -23.76 -24.68 1.46
CA ALA A 418 -23.96 -26.10 1.21
C ALA A 418 -25.15 -26.62 2.04
N SER A 419 -26.07 -27.25 1.31
CA SER A 419 -27.16 -28.11 1.75
C SER A 419 -28.20 -27.54 2.72
N VAL A 420 -29.18 -26.81 2.18
CA VAL A 420 -30.56 -27.11 2.57
C VAL A 420 -30.86 -28.47 1.93
N THR A 421 -30.66 -29.54 2.69
CA THR A 421 -31.25 -30.84 2.38
C THR A 421 -32.75 -30.64 2.25
N GLU A 422 -33.28 -30.82 1.04
CA GLU A 422 -34.70 -31.05 0.82
C GLU A 422 -35.15 -32.19 1.73
N ALA A 423 -36.07 -31.88 2.63
CA ALA A 423 -36.84 -32.90 3.31
C ALA A 423 -37.72 -33.58 2.26
N SER A 424 -37.43 -34.85 1.99
CA SER A 424 -38.25 -35.76 1.20
C SER A 424 -39.68 -35.81 1.74
N GLU A 425 -40.62 -35.16 1.06
CA GLU A 425 -42.06 -35.47 1.17
C GLU A 425 -42.34 -36.80 0.47
N ALA A 426 -42.28 -37.89 1.23
CA ALA A 426 -42.97 -39.15 0.92
C ALA A 426 -42.99 -40.06 2.16
N ALA A 427 -44.03 -39.91 2.99
CA ALA A 427 -44.73 -40.95 3.77
C ALA A 427 -45.47 -40.30 4.96
N VAL A 428 -46.75 -39.95 4.78
CA VAL A 428 -47.96 -40.68 5.21
C VAL A 428 -49.16 -40.04 4.54
#